data_AF-A0A1S8I595-F1
#
_entry.id   AF-A0A1S8I595-F1
#
_cell.length_a   1.000
_cell.length_b   1.000
_cell.length_c   1.000
_cell.angle_alpha   90.00
_cell.angle_beta   90.00
_cell.angle_gamma   90.00
#
_symmetry.space_group_name_H-M   'P 1'
#
loop_
_entity.id
_entity.type
_entity.pdbx_description
1 polymer ?
#
loop_
_entity_poly.entity_id
_entity_poly.type
_entity_poly.pdbx_seq_one_letter_code
_entity_poly.pdbx_strand_id
1 'polypeptide(L)'
;MEWMRFFDNRINYDILITKRKRILSVGGRKVKKMEESFPKAVKVENIANILKVTFENGEVKYVKSHWTEEITDALQFGKKGRGKRKNLLALSRNMWIGTEVTIEADGTVFINGKDRYTPEELWYKGKKSIPEL
;
A
#
# COMPACT_ATOMS: atom_id res chain seq x y z
N MET A 1 13.08 16.85 -38.26
CA MET A 1 13.37 17.20 -36.85
C MET A 1 12.56 16.26 -35.97
N GLU A 2 13.23 15.25 -35.42
CA GLU A 2 12.68 14.17 -34.61
C GLU A 2 12.14 14.65 -33.26
N TRP A 3 10.85 14.44 -33.00
CA TRP A 3 10.29 14.42 -31.66
C TRP A 3 9.09 13.47 -31.63
N MET A 4 9.32 12.17 -31.38
CA MET A 4 8.29 11.24 -30.90
C MET A 4 8.92 9.85 -30.67
N ARG A 5 9.65 9.70 -29.55
CA ARG A 5 9.97 8.39 -28.97
C ARG A 5 9.74 8.46 -27.48
N PHE A 6 8.52 8.22 -26.99
CA PHE A 6 8.33 7.90 -25.57
C PHE A 6 6.98 7.29 -25.21
N PHE A 7 6.33 6.52 -26.08
CA PHE A 7 5.19 5.70 -25.67
C PHE A 7 5.12 4.43 -26.51
N ASP A 8 5.72 3.35 -26.01
CA ASP A 8 5.05 2.05 -25.98
C ASP A 8 5.85 1.04 -25.17
N ASN A 9 5.60 1.03 -23.86
CA ASN A 9 5.97 -0.08 -22.98
C ASN A 9 4.71 -0.85 -22.55
N ARG A 10 3.72 -0.95 -23.46
CA ARG A 10 2.54 -1.82 -23.34
C ARG A 10 2.81 -3.25 -23.83
N ILE A 11 4.03 -3.56 -24.25
CA ILE A 11 4.43 -4.95 -24.51
C ILE A 11 5.01 -5.51 -23.21
N ASN A 12 4.16 -6.11 -22.37
CA ASN A 12 4.41 -7.44 -21.78
C ASN A 12 3.45 -7.90 -20.66
N TYR A 13 2.42 -7.15 -20.26
CA TYR A 13 1.50 -7.69 -19.24
C TYR A 13 0.56 -8.78 -19.80
N ASP A 14 0.05 -8.60 -21.03
CA ASP A 14 -0.90 -9.55 -21.63
C ASP A 14 -0.24 -10.86 -22.10
N ILE A 15 1.02 -10.82 -22.54
CA ILE A 15 1.78 -12.00 -22.95
C ILE A 15 2.13 -12.85 -21.72
N LEU A 16 2.47 -12.22 -20.59
CA LEU A 16 2.72 -12.92 -19.33
C LEU A 16 1.44 -13.59 -18.79
N ILE A 17 0.29 -12.92 -18.84
CA ILE A 17 -1.00 -13.51 -18.43
C ILE A 17 -1.40 -14.69 -19.33
N THR A 18 -1.20 -14.55 -20.64
CA THR A 18 -1.58 -15.58 -21.62
C THR A 18 -0.65 -16.80 -21.58
N LYS A 19 0.67 -16.62 -21.43
CA LYS A 19 1.60 -17.74 -21.17
C LYS A 19 1.30 -18.43 -19.85
N ARG A 20 0.95 -17.69 -18.79
CA ARG A 20 0.61 -18.25 -17.48
C ARG A 20 -0.68 -19.08 -17.52
N LYS A 21 -1.68 -18.68 -18.32
CA LYS A 21 -2.91 -19.47 -18.54
C LYS A 21 -2.65 -20.77 -19.30
N ARG A 22 -1.73 -20.81 -20.27
CA ARG A 22 -1.38 -22.04 -21.00
C ARG A 22 -0.62 -23.06 -20.15
N ILE A 23 0.29 -22.60 -19.28
CA ILE A 23 1.05 -23.49 -18.39
C ILE A 23 0.14 -24.19 -17.37
N LEU A 24 -0.96 -23.54 -16.97
CA LEU A 24 -1.95 -24.11 -16.03
C LEU A 24 -2.95 -25.07 -16.68
N SER A 25 -2.91 -25.27 -18.00
CA SER A 25 -3.86 -26.14 -18.72
C SER A 25 -3.27 -27.52 -19.09
N VAL A 26 -1.97 -27.75 -18.94
CA VAL A 26 -1.36 -29.04 -19.28
C VAL A 26 -1.36 -29.94 -18.05
N GLY A 27 -2.41 -30.75 -17.94
CA GLY A 27 -2.46 -31.89 -17.04
C GLY A 27 -3.37 -31.72 -15.83
N GLY A 28 -4.68 -31.80 -16.03
CA GLY A 28 -5.61 -32.66 -15.26
C GLY A 28 -5.65 -32.60 -13.73
N ARG A 29 -4.97 -31.68 -13.05
CA ARG A 29 -5.14 -31.40 -11.62
C ARG A 29 -5.65 -29.98 -11.52
N LYS A 30 -6.85 -29.82 -10.96
CA LYS A 30 -7.34 -28.54 -10.47
C LYS A 30 -6.34 -28.06 -9.42
N VAL A 31 -5.38 -27.24 -9.81
CA VAL A 31 -4.53 -26.51 -8.88
C VAL A 31 -5.47 -25.57 -8.16
N LYS A 32 -5.79 -25.91 -6.90
CA LYS A 32 -6.50 -25.03 -5.98
C LYS A 32 -5.77 -23.68 -6.05
N LYS A 33 -6.46 -22.62 -6.47
CA LYS A 33 -5.91 -21.26 -6.48
C LYS A 33 -5.45 -21.02 -5.05
N MET A 34 -4.15 -21.11 -4.80
CA MET A 34 -3.58 -20.75 -3.51
C MET A 34 -3.76 -19.24 -3.48
N GLU A 35 -4.86 -18.79 -2.89
CA GLU A 35 -5.00 -17.40 -2.48
C GLU A 35 -3.77 -17.14 -1.62
N GLU A 36 -2.84 -16.32 -2.11
CA GLU A 36 -1.76 -15.80 -1.27
C GLU A 36 -2.45 -14.99 -0.18
N SER A 37 -2.78 -15.65 0.94
CA SER A 37 -3.41 -15.00 2.07
C SER A 37 -2.31 -14.27 2.82
N PHE A 38 -2.29 -12.95 2.71
CA PHE A 38 -1.48 -12.11 3.59
C PHE A 38 -2.00 -12.28 5.02
N PRO A 39 -1.11 -12.27 6.03
CA PRO A 39 -1.58 -12.35 7.40
C PRO A 39 -2.42 -11.11 7.72
N LYS A 40 -3.49 -11.31 8.51
CA LYS A 40 -4.38 -10.22 8.89
C LYS A 40 -3.74 -9.31 9.94
N ALA A 41 -4.03 -8.01 9.87
CA ALA A 41 -3.69 -7.10 10.94
C ALA A 41 -4.55 -7.42 12.18
N VAL A 42 -3.92 -7.49 13.35
CA VAL A 42 -4.60 -7.75 14.63
C VAL A 42 -4.47 -6.59 15.60
N LYS A 43 -3.46 -5.74 15.41
CA LYS A 43 -3.25 -4.52 16.20
C LYS A 43 -2.57 -3.47 15.34
N VAL A 44 -3.01 -2.22 15.45
CA VAL A 44 -2.35 -1.08 14.82
C VAL A 44 -2.20 0.06 15.83
N GLU A 45 -0.99 0.62 15.89
CA GLU A 45 -0.65 1.77 16.72
C GLU A 45 -0.16 2.91 15.81
N ASN A 46 -0.69 4.12 15.97
CA ASN A 46 -0.21 5.29 15.24
C ASN A 46 0.88 6.00 16.05
N ILE A 47 2.14 5.89 15.60
CA ILE A 47 3.32 6.47 16.22
C ILE A 47 3.80 7.61 15.32
N ALA A 48 3.33 8.83 15.58
CA ALA A 48 3.70 10.02 14.82
C ALA A 48 3.48 9.89 13.29
N ASN A 49 2.28 9.46 12.88
CA ASN A 49 1.88 9.25 11.47
C ASN A 49 2.59 8.07 10.77
N ILE A 50 3.23 7.20 11.55
CA ILE A 50 3.71 5.88 11.14
C ILE A 50 2.83 4.84 11.82
N LEU A 51 2.24 3.95 11.04
CA LEU A 51 1.43 2.86 11.54
C LEU A 51 2.36 1.69 11.88
N LYS A 52 2.38 1.30 13.15
CA LYS A 52 2.98 0.04 13.59
C LYS A 52 1.89 -1.01 13.59
N VAL A 53 2.00 -1.96 12.67
CA VAL A 53 1.02 -3.02 12.42
C VAL A 53 1.57 -4.33 12.96
N THR A 54 0.84 -4.95 13.87
CA THR A 54 1.06 -6.33 14.30
C THR A 54 0.11 -7.24 13.55
N PHE A 55 0.66 -8.29 12.95
CA PHE A 55 -0.07 -9.28 12.16
C PHE A 55 -0.36 -10.54 12.99
N GLU A 56 -1.32 -11.34 12.55
CA GLU A 56 -1.73 -12.58 13.22
C GLU A 56 -0.61 -13.62 13.32
N ASN A 57 0.36 -13.58 12.41
CA ASN A 57 1.56 -14.43 12.44
C ASN A 57 2.63 -13.93 13.43
N GLY A 58 2.36 -12.86 14.17
CA GLY A 58 3.27 -12.25 15.14
C GLY A 58 4.28 -11.26 14.53
N GLU A 59 4.33 -11.11 13.21
CA GLU A 59 5.20 -10.12 12.58
C GLU A 59 4.73 -8.70 12.88
N VAL A 60 5.70 -7.79 13.00
CA VAL A 60 5.46 -6.36 13.13
C VAL A 60 6.05 -5.65 11.93
N LYS A 61 5.24 -4.84 11.25
CA LYS A 61 5.71 -3.95 10.19
C LYS A 61 5.33 -2.51 10.47
N TYR A 62 6.14 -1.60 9.96
CA TYR A 62 5.91 -0.17 10.01
C TYR A 62 5.49 0.32 8.63
N VAL A 63 4.46 1.17 8.56
CA VAL A 63 3.89 1.69 7.31
C VAL A 63 3.76 3.21 7.45
N LYS A 64 4.15 3.97 6.41
CA LYS A 64 3.83 5.41 6.36
C LYS A 64 2.31 5.56 6.21
N SER A 65 1.68 6.38 7.05
CA SER A 65 0.27 6.72 6.81
C SER A 65 0.10 7.39 5.45
N HIS A 66 -1.09 7.27 4.87
CA HIS A 66 -1.46 7.98 3.63
C HIS A 66 -1.25 9.49 3.78
N TRP A 67 -1.51 10.06 4.96
CA TRP A 67 -1.20 11.47 5.25
C TRP A 67 0.29 11.80 5.04
N THR A 68 1.19 10.99 5.59
CA THR A 68 2.63 11.17 5.43
C THR A 68 3.06 11.04 3.96
N GLU A 69 2.49 10.08 3.22
CA GLU A 69 2.74 9.93 1.78
C GLU A 69 2.26 11.17 1.00
N GLU A 70 1.06 11.69 1.30
CA GLU A 70 0.52 12.88 0.65
C GLU A 70 1.34 14.14 0.92
N ILE A 71 1.82 14.33 2.15
CA ILE A 71 2.71 15.44 2.50
C ILE A 71 4.07 15.29 1.79
N THR A 72 4.63 14.08 1.75
CA THR A 72 5.89 13.81 1.04
C THR A 72 5.74 14.14 -0.44
N ASP A 73 4.66 13.70 -1.07
CA ASP A 73 4.37 14.01 -2.47
C ASP A 73 4.13 15.51 -2.68
N ALA A 74 3.45 16.19 -1.76
CA ALA A 74 3.20 17.64 -1.83
C ALA A 74 4.50 18.46 -1.86
N LEU A 75 5.55 17.99 -1.19
CA LEU A 75 6.89 18.59 -1.21
C LEU A 75 7.65 18.35 -2.52
N GLN A 76 7.25 17.35 -3.32
CA GLN A 76 7.91 17.05 -4.59
C GLN A 76 7.50 18.03 -5.70
N PHE A 77 8.48 18.38 -6.55
CA PHE A 77 8.24 19.18 -7.75
C PHE A 77 7.57 18.35 -8.86
N GLY A 78 6.97 19.03 -9.83
CA GLY A 78 6.31 18.38 -10.97
C GLY A 78 4.92 17.82 -10.66
N LYS A 79 4.52 16.77 -11.39
CA LYS A 79 3.16 16.23 -11.37
C LYS A 79 2.76 15.60 -10.03
N LYS A 80 3.71 14.99 -9.29
CA LYS A 80 3.43 14.28 -8.03
C LYS A 80 2.89 15.19 -6.92
N GLY A 81 3.43 16.40 -6.78
CA GLY A 81 2.93 17.38 -5.81
C GLY A 81 1.76 18.23 -6.29
N ARG A 82 1.42 18.19 -7.59
CA ARG A 82 0.33 18.99 -8.15
C ARG A 82 -1.01 18.53 -7.55
N GLY A 83 -1.77 19.45 -6.95
CA GLY A 83 -3.04 19.16 -6.27
C GLY A 83 -2.89 18.74 -4.80
N LYS A 84 -1.71 18.26 -4.38
CA LYS A 84 -1.41 17.89 -2.98
C LYS A 84 -0.77 19.03 -2.17
N ARG A 85 -0.19 20.05 -2.81
CA ARG A 85 0.43 21.22 -2.13
C ARG A 85 -0.49 21.96 -1.15
N LYS A 86 -1.81 21.91 -1.33
CA LYS A 86 -2.78 22.45 -0.36
C LYS A 86 -2.63 21.81 1.03
N ASN A 87 -2.17 20.55 1.11
CA ASN A 87 -1.96 19.85 2.37
C ASN A 87 -0.78 20.42 3.15
N LEU A 88 0.15 21.16 2.51
CA LEU A 88 1.26 21.83 3.21
C LEU A 88 0.77 22.91 4.18
N LEU A 89 -0.43 23.46 3.96
CA LEU A 89 -1.07 24.40 4.90
C LEU A 89 -1.53 23.74 6.20
N ALA A 90 -1.57 22.41 6.26
CA ALA A 90 -2.00 21.62 7.40
C ALA A 90 -0.84 20.84 8.07
N LEU A 91 0.43 21.16 7.75
CA LEU A 91 1.62 20.53 8.35
C LEU A 91 1.66 20.62 9.88
N SER A 92 1.08 21.68 10.46
CA SER A 92 1.03 21.88 11.92
C SER A 92 -0.02 21.02 12.62
N ARG A 93 -0.86 20.27 11.89
CA ARG A 93 -1.88 19.41 12.51
C ARG A 93 -1.26 18.11 12.99
N ASN A 94 -1.42 17.83 14.29
CA ASN A 94 -1.06 16.55 14.90
C ASN A 94 -2.11 15.49 14.57
N MET A 95 -2.06 14.95 13.35
CA MET A 95 -3.00 13.93 12.85
C MET A 95 -2.88 12.56 13.54
N TRP A 96 -1.88 12.38 14.41
CA TRP A 96 -1.63 11.12 15.12
C TRP A 96 -2.23 11.06 16.53
N ILE A 97 -2.51 12.20 17.16
CA ILE A 97 -3.06 12.25 18.53
C ILE A 97 -4.56 11.94 18.48
N GLY A 98 -5.02 11.04 19.35
CA GLY A 98 -6.44 10.65 19.42
C GLY A 98 -6.89 9.81 18.23
N THR A 99 -5.97 9.11 17.56
CA THR A 99 -6.29 8.24 16.43
C THR A 99 -7.22 7.11 16.87
N GLU A 100 -8.39 7.02 16.25
CA GLU A 100 -9.27 5.87 16.36
C GLU A 100 -8.86 4.81 15.32
N VAL A 101 -8.66 3.58 15.79
CA VAL A 101 -8.29 2.45 14.94
C VAL A 101 -9.41 1.42 15.01
N THR A 102 -9.98 1.09 13.86
CA THR A 102 -10.93 -0.03 13.72
C THR A 102 -10.31 -1.07 12.80
N ILE A 103 -10.40 -2.35 13.18
CA ILE A 103 -9.92 -3.47 12.38
C ILE A 103 -11.11 -4.36 12.06
N GLU A 104 -11.36 -4.60 10.78
CA GLU A 104 -12.41 -5.49 10.30
C GLU A 104 -11.97 -6.96 10.33
N ALA A 105 -12.92 -7.88 10.25
CA ALA A 105 -12.66 -9.33 10.33
C ALA A 105 -11.79 -9.88 9.17
N ASP A 106 -11.73 -9.16 8.05
CA ASP A 106 -10.87 -9.45 6.91
C ASP A 106 -9.43 -8.95 7.09
N GLY A 107 -9.15 -8.16 8.16
CA GLY A 107 -7.87 -7.53 8.44
C GLY A 107 -7.72 -6.13 7.85
N THR A 108 -8.76 -5.56 7.24
CA THR A 108 -8.79 -4.18 6.78
C THR A 108 -8.74 -3.24 7.99
N VAL A 109 -7.90 -2.22 7.92
CA VAL A 109 -7.71 -1.25 9.00
C VAL A 109 -8.28 0.10 8.58
N PHE A 110 -9.11 0.68 9.43
CA PHE A 110 -9.59 2.04 9.31
C PHE A 110 -8.98 2.93 10.38
N ILE A 111 -8.42 4.05 9.95
CA ILE A 111 -7.93 5.14 10.80
C ILE A 111 -8.95 6.28 10.74
N ASN A 112 -9.46 6.68 11.90
CA ASN A 112 -10.45 7.76 12.07
C ASN A 112 -11.70 7.58 11.19
N GLY A 113 -12.10 6.33 10.93
CA GLY A 113 -13.28 5.95 10.13
C GLY A 113 -13.26 6.35 8.66
N LYS A 114 -12.16 6.93 8.15
CA LYS A 114 -12.07 7.45 6.77
C LYS A 114 -10.89 6.92 6.00
N ASP A 115 -9.75 6.75 6.66
CA ASP A 115 -8.50 6.34 6.03
C ASP A 115 -8.39 4.81 6.09
N ARG A 116 -8.38 4.16 4.92
CA ARG A 116 -8.56 2.70 4.79
C ARG A 116 -7.29 2.05 4.26
N TYR A 117 -6.83 1.02 4.96
CA TYR A 117 -5.68 0.20 4.59
C TYR A 117 -6.10 -1.26 4.41
N THR A 118 -5.81 -1.85 3.26
CA THR A 118 -6.05 -3.28 3.04
C THR A 118 -4.93 -4.12 3.65
N PRO A 119 -5.19 -5.40 4.01
CA PRO A 119 -4.14 -6.30 4.50
C PRO A 119 -2.95 -6.41 3.53
N GLU A 120 -3.24 -6.48 2.24
CA GLU A 120 -2.26 -6.51 1.15
C GLU A 120 -1.38 -5.26 1.16
N GLU A 121 -1.98 -4.07 1.26
CA GLU A 121 -1.23 -2.81 1.30
C GLU A 121 -0.31 -2.75 2.52
N LEU A 122 -0.83 -3.07 3.70
CA LEU A 122 -0.05 -3.06 4.95
C LEU A 122 1.11 -4.06 4.88
N TRP A 123 0.88 -5.21 4.27
CA TRP A 123 1.89 -6.25 4.15
C TRP A 123 3.03 -5.86 3.21
N TYR A 124 2.72 -5.31 2.03
CA TYR A 124 3.72 -5.00 1.01
C TYR A 124 4.42 -3.65 1.21
N LYS A 125 3.70 -2.62 1.65
CA LYS A 125 4.32 -1.33 1.99
C LYS A 125 5.07 -1.40 3.32
N GLY A 126 4.70 -2.31 4.20
CA GLY A 126 5.29 -2.48 5.51
C GLY A 126 6.77 -2.83 5.48
N LYS A 127 7.56 -2.14 6.32
CA LYS A 127 8.99 -2.37 6.54
C LYS A 127 9.24 -2.98 7.92
N LYS A 128 10.39 -3.64 8.10
CA LYS A 128 10.73 -4.28 9.38
C LYS A 128 11.11 -3.29 10.46
N SER A 129 11.57 -2.10 10.06
CA SER A 129 12.02 -1.06 10.96
C SER A 129 11.69 0.33 10.41
N ILE A 130 11.57 1.33 11.29
CA ILE A 130 11.32 2.73 10.91
C ILE A 130 12.41 3.30 9.98
N PRO A 131 13.72 3.02 10.17
CA PRO A 131 14.76 3.52 9.27
C PRO A 131 14.65 3.05 7.81
N GLU A 132 13.92 1.96 7.54
CA GLU A 132 13.72 1.42 6.19
C GLU A 132 12.57 2.10 5.41
N LEU A 133 11.87 3.07 6.03
CA LEU A 133 10.64 3.70 5.51
C LEU A 133 10.85 4.78 4.45
#